data_AF-A0A2R4CBP4-F1
#
_entry.id   AF-A0A2R4CBP4-F1
#
_cell.length_a   1.000
_cell.length_b   1.000
_cell.length_c   1.000
_cell.angle_alpha   90.00
_cell.angle_beta   90.00
_cell.angle_gamma   90.00
#
_symmetry.space_group_name_H-M   'P 1'
#
loop_
_entity.id
_entity.type
_entity.pdbx_description
1 polymer ?
#
loop_
_entity_poly.entity_id
_entity_poly.type
_entity_poly.pdbx_seq_one_letter_code
_entity_poly.pdbx_strand_id
1 'polypeptide(L)'
;MQLPPRRLAAVPSTIQRPLVLFRAEREQVDALMAAARDLRFDSRQAIEVICNSVRSARPKADGIVWQNSELGDIWTHSIFLETFDLRDLVTGTPVALDESDHGPSSDEPDSTDEVDPAALALWLTNEVDMDQVSGLDEAMLHALTDAVDSADWDVEADSHMVVEPEDTYGILESWKFPGKASRAYVPFEVTGYDDGILTVARTVTAMVRLVSSFEFSIKDGVDKDFMSMGSTEAERNISVQVDAEFGFSGVAERQPHVEWIVCQHIVERVDFGNVEPDGFHGDEDQDEEE
;
A
#
# COMPACT_ATOMS: atom_id res chain seq x y z
N MET A 1 24.38 44.93 23.54
CA MET A 1 24.76 43.55 23.93
C MET A 1 24.16 42.64 22.87
N GLN A 2 24.93 42.30 21.82
CA GLN A 2 24.48 41.52 20.66
C GLN A 2 24.80 40.04 20.89
N LEU A 3 23.81 39.17 20.75
CA LEU A 3 24.01 37.72 20.77
C LEU A 3 24.65 37.26 19.45
N PRO A 4 25.56 36.27 19.47
CA PRO A 4 26.21 35.78 18.25
C PRO A 4 25.25 34.92 17.43
N PRO A 5 25.44 34.84 16.10
CA PRO A 5 24.60 34.01 15.23
C PRO A 5 24.86 32.52 15.49
N ARG A 6 23.80 31.76 15.77
CA ARG A 6 23.83 30.29 15.78
C ARG A 6 24.09 29.78 14.36
N ARG A 7 25.27 29.21 14.13
CA ARG A 7 25.53 28.36 12.96
C ARG A 7 24.90 26.99 13.22
N LEU A 8 23.86 26.65 12.47
CA LEU A 8 23.42 25.26 12.33
C LEU A 8 24.49 24.54 11.52
N ALA A 9 25.25 23.66 12.16
CA ALA A 9 26.10 22.70 11.46
C ALA A 9 25.18 21.65 10.83
N ALA A 10 25.20 21.54 9.50
CA ALA A 10 24.57 20.43 8.82
C ALA A 10 25.28 19.14 9.23
N VAL A 11 24.53 18.21 9.83
CA VAL A 11 25.00 16.84 10.06
C VAL A 11 25.10 16.19 8.69
N PRO A 12 26.26 15.63 8.27
CA PRO A 12 26.33 14.88 7.04
C PRO A 12 25.55 13.58 7.24
N SER A 13 24.32 13.53 6.73
CA SER A 13 23.55 12.30 6.64
C SER A 13 23.89 11.61 5.33
N THR A 14 24.63 10.51 5.41
CA THR A 14 24.83 9.60 4.28
C THR A 14 23.49 8.89 4.02
N ILE A 15 22.77 9.30 3.00
CA ILE A 15 21.54 8.63 2.58
C ILE A 15 21.96 7.50 1.63
N GLN A 16 22.00 6.27 2.11
CA GLN A 16 22.07 5.09 1.25
C GLN A 16 20.67 4.88 0.64
N ARG A 17 20.55 5.06 -0.68
CA ARG A 17 19.34 4.69 -1.42
C ARG A 17 19.57 3.36 -2.14
N PRO A 18 18.55 2.49 -2.22
CA PRO A 18 18.68 1.22 -2.92
C PRO A 18 18.89 1.47 -4.42
N LEU A 19 20.04 1.03 -4.91
CA LEU A 19 20.31 0.87 -6.33
C LEU A 19 19.53 -0.37 -6.80
N VAL A 20 18.61 -0.23 -7.74
CA VAL A 20 17.95 -1.39 -8.34
C VAL A 20 18.77 -1.83 -9.54
N LEU A 21 19.61 -2.83 -9.34
CA LEU A 21 20.30 -3.57 -10.39
C LEU A 21 19.47 -4.80 -10.71
N PHE A 22 18.94 -4.90 -11.92
CA PHE A 22 18.37 -6.15 -12.42
C PHE A 22 19.48 -6.95 -13.07
N ARG A 23 19.85 -8.06 -12.44
CA ARG A 23 20.70 -9.10 -13.05
C ARG A 23 19.77 -10.02 -13.82
N ALA A 24 19.78 -9.91 -15.14
CA ALA A 24 19.11 -10.86 -16.02
C ALA A 24 20.12 -11.92 -16.45
N GLU A 25 19.75 -13.19 -16.37
CA GLU A 25 20.55 -14.27 -16.91
C GLU A 25 20.63 -14.16 -18.43
N ARG A 26 21.69 -14.69 -19.05
CA ARG A 26 21.89 -14.58 -20.50
C ARG A 26 20.67 -15.08 -21.28
N GLU A 27 20.03 -16.14 -20.79
CA GLU A 27 18.81 -16.71 -21.38
C GLU A 27 17.59 -15.81 -21.20
N GLN A 28 17.49 -15.07 -20.10
CA GLN A 28 16.43 -14.08 -19.88
C GLN A 28 16.64 -12.83 -20.74
N VAL A 29 17.88 -12.39 -20.92
CA VAL A 29 18.23 -11.33 -21.87
C VAL A 29 17.95 -11.80 -23.29
N ASP A 30 18.34 -13.02 -23.64
CA ASP A 30 18.09 -13.60 -24.95
C ASP A 30 16.60 -13.81 -25.21
N ALA A 31 15.81 -14.17 -24.19
CA ALA A 31 14.35 -14.26 -24.27
C ALA A 31 13.68 -12.88 -24.40
N LEU A 32 14.16 -11.88 -23.65
CA LEU A 32 13.69 -10.50 -23.76
C LEU A 32 14.04 -9.92 -25.14
N MET A 33 15.24 -10.22 -25.65
CA MET A 33 15.71 -9.80 -26.97
C MET A 33 15.06 -10.61 -28.11
N ALA A 34 14.66 -11.87 -27.86
CA ALA A 34 13.87 -12.68 -28.79
C ALA A 34 12.42 -12.18 -28.87
N ALA A 35 11.80 -11.88 -27.72
CA ALA A 35 10.50 -11.22 -27.67
C ALA A 35 10.53 -9.83 -28.33
N ALA A 36 11.62 -9.08 -28.13
CA ALA A 36 11.86 -7.81 -28.80
C ALA A 36 12.21 -7.95 -30.30
N ARG A 37 12.60 -9.14 -30.79
CA ARG A 37 12.80 -9.44 -32.22
C ARG A 37 11.50 -9.82 -32.91
N ASP A 38 10.60 -10.52 -32.20
CA ASP A 38 9.26 -10.85 -32.70
C ASP A 38 8.36 -9.61 -32.80
N LEU A 39 8.58 -8.65 -31.90
CA LEU A 39 8.19 -7.26 -32.10
C LEU A 39 9.09 -6.66 -33.18
N ARG A 40 8.67 -6.68 -34.46
CA ARG A 40 9.46 -6.21 -35.63
C ARG A 40 9.90 -4.74 -35.56
N PHE A 41 10.81 -4.41 -34.66
CA PHE A 41 11.38 -3.09 -34.48
C PHE A 41 12.89 -3.20 -34.48
N ASP A 42 13.54 -2.17 -35.03
CA ASP A 42 14.99 -2.05 -34.93
C ASP A 42 15.39 -2.07 -33.44
N SER A 43 16.48 -2.72 -33.07
CA SER A 43 16.95 -2.85 -31.68
C SER A 43 17.00 -1.52 -30.91
N ARG A 44 17.27 -0.43 -31.64
CA ARG A 44 17.20 0.94 -31.14
C ARG A 44 15.77 1.41 -30.84
N GLN A 45 14.80 1.06 -31.68
CA GLN A 45 13.39 1.37 -31.49
C GLN A 45 12.78 0.57 -30.34
N ALA A 46 13.18 -0.70 -30.15
CA ALA A 46 12.72 -1.49 -28.99
C ALA A 46 13.21 -0.90 -27.66
N ILE A 47 14.49 -0.49 -27.61
CA ILE A 47 15.04 0.21 -26.44
C ILE A 47 14.38 1.58 -26.24
N GLU A 48 14.13 2.33 -27.31
CA GLU A 48 13.37 3.59 -27.23
C GLU A 48 11.94 3.37 -26.72
N VAL A 49 11.25 2.30 -27.12
CA VAL A 49 9.91 1.95 -26.62
C VAL A 49 9.96 1.60 -25.14
N ILE A 50 10.95 0.82 -24.68
CA ILE A 50 11.10 0.50 -23.26
C ILE A 50 11.39 1.79 -22.46
N CYS A 51 12.34 2.60 -22.92
CA CYS A 51 12.68 3.88 -22.29
C CYS A 51 11.50 4.86 -22.30
N ASN A 52 10.72 4.90 -23.38
CA ASN A 52 9.54 5.77 -23.49
C ASN A 52 8.37 5.26 -22.66
N SER A 53 8.18 3.95 -22.52
CA SER A 53 7.19 3.37 -21.59
C SER A 53 7.56 3.66 -20.14
N VAL A 54 8.84 3.55 -19.79
CA VAL A 54 9.36 3.94 -18.47
C VAL A 54 9.18 5.44 -18.24
N ARG A 55 9.48 6.29 -19.24
CA ARG A 55 9.28 7.75 -19.16
C ARG A 55 7.80 8.14 -19.15
N SER A 56 6.92 7.42 -19.83
CA SER A 56 5.47 7.66 -19.82
C SER A 56 4.88 7.34 -18.45
N ALA A 57 5.31 6.24 -17.83
CA ALA A 57 4.94 5.88 -16.46
C ALA A 57 5.62 6.80 -15.42
N ARG A 58 6.80 7.35 -15.75
CA ARG A 58 7.65 8.15 -14.85
C ARG A 58 8.30 9.31 -15.65
N PRO A 59 7.61 10.46 -15.82
CA PRO A 59 8.03 11.56 -16.71
C PRO A 59 9.42 12.19 -16.46
N LYS A 60 10.12 11.78 -15.40
CA LYS A 60 11.38 12.36 -14.89
C LYS A 60 12.53 11.34 -14.80
N ALA A 61 12.44 10.20 -15.49
CA ALA A 61 13.49 9.19 -15.54
C ALA A 61 14.47 9.42 -16.72
N ASP A 62 15.77 9.28 -16.48
CA ASP A 62 16.83 9.39 -17.50
C ASP A 62 17.82 8.21 -17.42
N GLY A 63 18.66 7.95 -18.43
CA GLY A 63 19.49 6.74 -18.45
C GLY A 63 20.87 6.88 -19.08
N ILE A 64 21.81 6.03 -18.63
CA ILE A 64 23.19 5.93 -19.13
C ILE A 64 23.49 4.48 -19.50
N VAL A 65 24.26 4.29 -20.56
CA VAL A 65 24.73 2.98 -21.01
C VAL A 65 26.24 2.93 -20.85
N TRP A 66 26.75 1.90 -20.17
CA TRP A 66 28.17 1.71 -19.94
C TRP A 66 28.55 0.24 -19.96
N GLN A 67 29.82 -0.05 -20.23
CA GLN A 67 30.33 -1.41 -20.33
C GLN A 67 30.88 -1.85 -18.98
N ASN A 68 30.33 -2.92 -18.40
CA ASN A 68 30.67 -3.37 -17.06
C ASN A 68 31.67 -4.52 -17.12
N SER A 69 32.93 -4.24 -16.79
CA SER A 69 34.01 -5.22 -16.81
C SER A 69 33.88 -6.31 -15.74
N GLU A 70 33.19 -6.03 -14.62
CA GLU A 70 32.94 -7.00 -13.56
C GLU A 70 31.89 -8.06 -13.94
N LEU A 71 31.09 -7.77 -14.97
CA LEU A 71 30.12 -8.71 -15.55
C LEU A 71 30.61 -9.29 -16.88
N GLY A 72 31.92 -9.31 -17.12
CA GLY A 72 32.49 -9.85 -18.36
C GLY A 72 32.27 -8.95 -19.57
N ASP A 73 32.45 -7.63 -19.38
CA ASP A 73 32.35 -6.60 -20.42
C ASP A 73 30.96 -6.47 -21.07
N ILE A 74 29.89 -6.80 -20.33
CA ILE A 74 28.51 -6.69 -20.78
C ILE A 74 28.06 -5.22 -20.76
N TRP A 75 27.42 -4.79 -21.85
CA TRP A 75 26.79 -3.48 -21.96
C TRP A 75 25.59 -3.38 -21.02
N THR A 76 25.75 -2.58 -19.99
CA THR A 76 24.78 -2.40 -18.91
C THR A 76 24.08 -1.04 -19.07
N HIS A 77 22.75 -1.06 -19.00
CA HIS A 77 21.93 0.15 -19.08
C HIS A 77 21.44 0.47 -17.66
N SER A 78 21.73 1.67 -17.17
CA SER A 78 21.33 2.13 -15.85
C SER A 78 20.39 3.32 -16.00
N ILE A 79 19.19 3.23 -15.42
CA ILE A 79 18.19 4.31 -15.45
C ILE A 79 18.18 4.97 -14.07
N PHE A 80 18.29 6.29 -14.02
CA PHE A 80 18.29 7.09 -12.82
C PHE A 80 17.10 8.05 -12.80
N LEU A 81 16.62 8.35 -11.59
CA LEU A 81 15.65 9.42 -11.36
C LEU A 81 16.41 10.71 -11.00
N GLU A 82 15.86 11.86 -11.39
CA GLU A 82 16.40 13.25 -11.40
C GLU A 82 17.20 13.75 -10.16
N THR A 83 17.27 12.99 -9.07
CA THR A 83 18.02 13.35 -7.85
C THR A 83 19.39 12.68 -7.72
N PHE A 84 19.89 12.03 -8.77
CA PHE A 84 21.15 11.30 -8.76
C PHE A 84 22.34 12.21 -9.14
N ASP A 85 23.21 12.54 -8.17
CA ASP A 85 24.46 13.26 -8.43
C ASP A 85 25.57 12.26 -8.82
N LEU A 86 26.08 12.39 -10.05
CA LEU A 86 27.10 11.50 -10.61
C LEU A 86 28.47 11.62 -9.92
N ARG A 87 28.67 12.62 -9.06
CA ARG A 87 29.95 12.87 -8.38
C ARG A 87 30.23 11.88 -7.24
N ASP A 88 29.22 11.16 -6.76
CA ASP A 88 29.32 10.23 -5.64
C ASP A 88 29.51 8.76 -6.05
N LEU A 89 29.75 8.50 -7.35
CA LEU A 89 29.99 7.15 -7.86
C LEU A 89 31.44 6.71 -7.53
N VAL A 90 31.60 5.86 -6.52
CA VAL A 90 32.88 5.20 -6.22
C VAL A 90 32.99 3.95 -7.09
N THR A 91 33.83 3.99 -8.13
CA THR A 91 34.17 2.80 -8.93
C THR A 91 35.17 1.92 -8.17
N GLY A 92 34.88 0.62 -8.05
CA GLY A 92 35.69 -0.35 -7.32
C GLY A 92 37.12 -0.53 -7.88
N THR A 93 37.99 -1.15 -7.07
CA THR A 93 39.38 -1.44 -7.43
C THR A 93 39.49 -2.81 -8.08
N PRO A 94 40.13 -2.97 -9.25
CA PRO A 94 40.21 -4.26 -9.95
C PRO A 94 41.05 -5.27 -9.17
N VAL A 95 40.55 -6.51 -9.05
CA VAL A 95 41.25 -7.66 -8.47
C VAL A 95 41.63 -8.63 -9.58
N ALA A 96 42.89 -9.03 -9.65
CA ALA A 96 43.37 -10.05 -10.58
C ALA A 96 43.04 -11.44 -10.03
N LEU A 97 42.35 -12.26 -10.83
CA LEU A 97 42.01 -13.64 -10.49
C LEU A 97 43.16 -14.56 -10.92
N ASP A 98 43.85 -15.15 -9.94
CA ASP A 98 44.69 -16.32 -10.15
C ASP A 98 43.83 -17.59 -10.04
N GLU A 99 44.07 -18.51 -10.96
CA GLU A 99 43.33 -19.76 -11.14
C GLU A 99 43.59 -20.74 -9.98
N SER A 100 42.55 -21.24 -9.32
CA SER A 100 42.65 -22.44 -8.49
C SER A 100 41.56 -23.46 -8.83
N ASP A 101 42.06 -24.50 -9.50
CA ASP A 101 41.51 -25.78 -9.90
C ASP A 101 41.01 -26.60 -8.69
N HIS A 102 39.69 -26.83 -8.56
CA HIS A 102 39.10 -27.82 -7.64
C HIS A 102 38.06 -28.67 -8.38
N GLY A 103 38.37 -29.97 -8.48
CA GLY A 103 37.56 -31.00 -9.13
C GLY A 103 36.31 -31.41 -8.34
N PRO A 104 35.44 -32.24 -8.95
CA PRO A 104 34.09 -32.49 -8.45
C PRO A 104 34.07 -33.54 -7.32
N SER A 105 33.61 -33.16 -6.14
CA SER A 105 33.12 -34.09 -5.12
C SER A 105 31.63 -34.35 -5.36
N SER A 106 31.31 -35.61 -5.65
CA SER A 106 29.95 -36.14 -5.71
C SER A 106 29.43 -36.43 -4.30
N ASP A 107 28.70 -35.48 -3.73
CA ASP A 107 27.78 -35.74 -2.63
C ASP A 107 26.38 -35.42 -3.16
N GLU A 108 25.50 -36.42 -3.20
CA GLU A 108 24.08 -36.20 -3.49
C GLU A 108 23.46 -35.42 -2.33
N PRO A 109 22.92 -34.21 -2.54
CA PRO A 109 22.22 -33.50 -1.49
C PRO A 109 20.85 -34.14 -1.29
N ASP A 110 20.65 -34.74 -0.12
CA ASP A 110 19.34 -35.00 0.46
C ASP A 110 18.74 -33.66 0.89
N SER A 111 18.36 -32.82 -0.08
CA SER A 111 17.66 -31.56 0.16
C SER A 111 16.17 -31.83 0.08
N THR A 112 15.57 -32.15 1.23
CA THR A 112 14.20 -31.72 1.46
C THR A 112 14.26 -30.20 1.39
N ASP A 113 13.84 -29.62 0.26
CA ASP A 113 13.77 -28.17 0.06
C ASP A 113 12.89 -27.59 1.16
N GLU A 114 13.52 -27.09 2.21
CA GLU A 114 12.85 -26.41 3.30
C GLU A 114 12.23 -25.13 2.73
N VAL A 115 10.90 -25.11 2.64
CA VAL A 115 10.15 -23.98 2.11
C VAL A 115 10.40 -22.79 3.03
N ASP A 116 10.98 -21.71 2.51
CA ASP A 116 11.15 -20.44 3.23
C ASP A 116 9.83 -19.62 3.19
N PRO A 117 9.06 -19.56 4.29
CA PRO A 117 7.76 -18.88 4.28
C PRO A 117 7.89 -17.37 4.10
N ALA A 118 9.03 -16.77 4.52
CA ALA A 118 9.25 -15.35 4.37
C ALA A 118 9.49 -14.97 2.90
N ALA A 119 10.22 -15.81 2.16
CA ALA A 119 10.38 -15.65 0.72
C ALA A 119 9.03 -15.79 -0.02
N LEU A 120 8.19 -16.73 0.40
CA LEU A 120 6.84 -16.90 -0.15
C LEU A 120 5.94 -15.70 0.13
N ALA A 121 5.92 -15.19 1.37
CA ALA A 121 5.12 -14.01 1.74
C ALA A 121 5.56 -12.74 0.98
N LEU A 122 6.86 -12.56 0.77
CA LEU A 122 7.37 -11.45 -0.02
C LEU A 122 6.94 -11.56 -1.49
N TRP A 123 7.00 -12.77 -2.07
CA TRP A 123 6.48 -12.99 -3.41
C TRP A 123 4.98 -12.73 -3.49
N LEU A 124 4.20 -13.32 -2.59
CA LEU A 124 2.75 -13.15 -2.51
C LEU A 124 2.36 -11.68 -2.37
N THR A 125 3.09 -10.90 -1.57
CA THR A 125 2.90 -9.45 -1.45
C THR A 125 2.97 -8.77 -2.81
N ASN A 126 3.92 -9.15 -3.67
CA ASN A 126 4.05 -8.59 -5.01
C ASN A 126 2.88 -8.99 -5.91
N GLU A 127 2.43 -10.25 -5.86
CA GLU A 127 1.29 -10.70 -6.66
C GLU A 127 0.00 -10.00 -6.26
N VAL A 128 -0.22 -9.81 -4.95
CA VAL A 128 -1.36 -9.05 -4.43
C VAL A 128 -1.28 -7.58 -4.86
N ASP A 129 -0.11 -6.95 -4.75
CA ASP A 129 0.07 -5.56 -5.17
C ASP A 129 -0.09 -5.36 -6.70
N MET A 130 0.04 -6.44 -7.49
CA MET A 130 -0.16 -6.47 -8.95
C MET A 130 -1.53 -7.01 -9.37
N ASP A 131 -2.43 -7.26 -8.41
CA ASP A 131 -3.78 -7.79 -8.67
C ASP A 131 -3.75 -9.11 -9.47
N GLN A 132 -2.84 -10.02 -9.10
CA GLN A 132 -2.67 -11.34 -9.75
C GLN A 132 -3.27 -12.49 -8.93
N VAL A 133 -3.75 -12.22 -7.71
CA VAL A 133 -4.34 -13.25 -6.85
C VAL A 133 -5.84 -13.31 -7.09
N SER A 134 -6.26 -14.36 -7.80
CA SER A 134 -7.66 -14.53 -8.20
C SER A 134 -8.58 -14.69 -6.99
N GLY A 135 -9.70 -13.96 -6.97
CA GLY A 135 -10.72 -14.05 -5.93
C GLY A 135 -10.40 -13.30 -4.64
N LEU A 136 -9.22 -12.70 -4.50
CA LEU A 136 -8.86 -11.90 -3.32
C LEU A 136 -9.79 -10.71 -3.14
N ASP A 137 -10.11 -10.00 -4.24
CA ASP A 137 -10.91 -8.79 -4.15
C ASP A 137 -12.32 -9.04 -3.62
N GLU A 138 -12.98 -10.09 -4.11
CA GLU A 138 -14.32 -10.50 -3.67
C GLU A 138 -14.30 -10.99 -2.22
N ALA A 139 -13.30 -11.82 -1.86
CA ALA A 139 -13.14 -12.31 -0.50
C ALA A 139 -12.88 -11.17 0.49
N MET A 140 -12.03 -10.21 0.13
CA MET A 140 -11.72 -9.07 0.99
C MET A 140 -12.92 -8.13 1.13
N LEU A 141 -13.66 -7.89 0.04
CA LEU A 141 -14.88 -7.08 0.08
C LEU A 141 -15.89 -7.69 1.06
N HIS A 142 -16.10 -9.01 1.00
CA HIS A 142 -17.01 -9.70 1.92
C HIS A 142 -16.53 -9.60 3.37
N ALA A 143 -15.26 -9.94 3.64
CA ALA A 143 -14.70 -9.91 4.99
C ALA A 143 -14.71 -8.50 5.62
N LEU A 144 -14.42 -7.46 4.84
CA LEU A 144 -14.48 -6.07 5.32
C LEU A 144 -15.91 -5.58 5.51
N THR A 145 -16.85 -6.01 4.67
CA THR A 145 -18.27 -5.66 4.86
C THR A 145 -18.78 -6.21 6.18
N ASP A 146 -18.50 -7.50 6.45
CA ASP A 146 -18.87 -8.13 7.71
C ASP A 146 -18.20 -7.44 8.92
N ALA A 147 -16.94 -7.00 8.77
CA ALA A 147 -16.22 -6.27 9.81
C ALA A 147 -16.78 -4.86 10.05
N VAL A 148 -17.19 -4.15 9.00
CA VAL A 148 -17.83 -2.82 9.08
C VAL A 148 -19.23 -2.92 9.68
N ASP A 149 -20.00 -3.94 9.31
CA ASP A 149 -21.36 -4.16 9.82
C ASP A 149 -21.34 -4.53 11.31
N SER A 150 -20.28 -5.20 11.77
CA SER A 150 -20.11 -5.58 13.18
C SER A 150 -19.30 -4.59 14.01
N ALA A 151 -18.85 -3.48 13.43
CA ALA A 151 -17.98 -2.51 14.08
C ALA A 151 -18.67 -1.76 15.24
N ASP A 152 -17.88 -1.40 16.25
CA ASP A 152 -18.31 -0.53 17.35
C ASP A 152 -17.98 0.93 17.01
N TRP A 153 -18.99 1.69 16.58
CA TRP A 153 -18.88 3.11 16.26
C TRP A 153 -19.20 3.96 17.49
N ASP A 154 -18.19 4.66 18.03
CA ASP A 154 -18.36 5.64 19.11
C ASP A 154 -18.61 7.02 18.49
N VAL A 155 -19.89 7.36 18.28
CA VAL A 155 -20.31 8.58 17.59
C VAL A 155 -20.44 9.74 18.56
N GLU A 156 -19.85 10.87 18.16
CA GLU A 156 -20.02 12.14 18.85
C GLU A 156 -20.48 13.23 17.87
N ALA A 157 -21.22 14.19 18.40
CA ALA A 157 -21.58 15.40 17.68
C ALA A 157 -21.80 16.55 18.68
N ASP A 158 -21.60 17.76 18.20
CA ASP A 158 -21.86 18.99 18.93
C ASP A 158 -23.22 19.58 18.52
N SER A 159 -23.95 20.14 19.48
CA SER A 159 -25.17 20.90 19.21
C SER A 159 -25.41 21.95 20.29
N HIS A 160 -26.25 22.94 19.99
CA HIS A 160 -26.75 23.89 20.99
C HIS A 160 -27.86 23.27 21.87
N MET A 161 -28.38 22.10 21.46
CA MET A 161 -29.31 21.26 22.22
C MET A 161 -28.58 20.05 22.80
N VAL A 162 -29.27 19.25 23.61
CA VAL A 162 -28.78 17.90 23.93
C VAL A 162 -28.97 17.04 22.68
N VAL A 163 -27.92 16.35 22.28
CA VAL A 163 -27.89 15.49 21.09
C VAL A 163 -27.55 14.07 21.51
N GLU A 164 -28.31 13.10 21.02
CA GLU A 164 -28.06 11.68 21.22
C GLU A 164 -28.02 10.99 19.85
N PRO A 165 -26.92 10.29 19.49
CA PRO A 165 -26.87 9.52 18.26
C PRO A 165 -27.78 8.30 18.35
N GLU A 166 -28.54 8.07 17.29
CA GLU A 166 -29.38 6.90 17.11
C GLU A 166 -29.06 6.22 15.77
N ASP A 167 -29.25 4.90 15.71
CA ASP A 167 -29.14 4.10 14.48
C ASP A 167 -27.87 4.39 13.66
N THR A 168 -26.69 4.22 14.28
CA THR A 168 -25.40 4.34 13.59
C THR A 168 -25.04 3.07 12.82
N TYR A 169 -24.67 3.21 11.54
CA TYR A 169 -24.14 2.11 10.74
C TYR A 169 -23.12 2.59 9.70
N GLY A 170 -22.18 1.71 9.36
CA GLY A 170 -21.15 1.96 8.37
C GLY A 170 -21.49 1.32 7.02
N ILE A 171 -21.10 1.97 5.93
CA ILE A 171 -21.15 1.40 4.59
C ILE A 171 -19.72 1.38 4.04
N LEU A 172 -19.23 0.20 3.67
CA LEU A 172 -17.93 0.08 3.01
C LEU A 172 -18.01 0.65 1.57
N GLU A 173 -17.26 1.72 1.31
CA GLU A 173 -17.24 2.39 0.01
C GLU A 173 -16.09 1.86 -0.87
N SER A 174 -14.92 1.68 -0.28
CA SER A 174 -13.75 1.11 -0.97
C SER A 174 -12.72 0.62 0.02
N TRP A 175 -11.75 -0.16 -0.45
CA TRP A 175 -10.61 -0.57 0.35
C TRP A 175 -9.36 -0.67 -0.54
N LYS A 176 -8.19 -0.67 0.09
CA LYS A 176 -6.91 -0.90 -0.59
C LYS A 176 -5.84 -1.32 0.40
N PHE A 177 -4.87 -2.10 -0.10
CA PHE A 177 -3.59 -2.22 0.59
C PHE A 177 -2.81 -0.90 0.48
N PRO A 178 -2.05 -0.51 1.52
CA PRO A 178 -1.07 0.56 1.38
C PRO A 178 -0.07 0.19 0.28
N GLY A 179 0.05 1.03 -0.76
CA GLY A 179 0.98 0.77 -1.87
C GLY A 179 2.44 1.05 -1.51
N LYS A 180 3.40 0.48 -2.26
CA LYS A 180 4.87 0.57 -2.04
C LYS A 180 5.46 1.97 -1.86
N ALA A 181 4.81 3.00 -2.41
CA ALA A 181 5.24 4.40 -2.26
C ALA A 181 4.73 5.05 -0.95
N SER A 182 3.82 4.39 -0.24
CA SER A 182 3.31 4.82 1.06
C SER A 182 4.32 4.55 2.15
N ARG A 183 4.42 5.45 3.13
CA ARG A 183 5.17 5.20 4.37
C ARG A 183 4.57 4.06 5.20
N ALA A 184 3.31 3.74 4.95
CA ALA A 184 2.59 2.64 5.58
C ALA A 184 2.67 1.32 4.77
N TYR A 185 3.53 1.25 3.73
CA TYR A 185 3.76 -0.02 3.04
C TYR A 185 4.45 -1.00 3.98
N VAL A 186 3.70 -2.04 4.34
CA VAL A 186 4.22 -3.19 5.08
C VAL A 186 3.91 -4.43 4.23
N PRO A 187 4.92 -5.24 3.88
CA PRO A 187 4.70 -6.56 3.28
C PRO A 187 3.86 -7.44 4.20
N PHE A 188 3.37 -8.57 3.68
CA PHE A 188 2.76 -9.58 4.53
C PHE A 188 3.73 -10.04 5.63
N GLU A 189 3.27 -10.01 6.88
CA GLU A 189 3.96 -10.61 8.02
C GLU A 189 3.56 -12.08 8.11
N VAL A 190 4.54 -12.98 8.12
CA VAL A 190 4.26 -14.42 8.27
C VAL A 190 3.88 -14.72 9.71
N THR A 191 2.69 -15.28 9.91
CA THR A 191 2.24 -15.78 11.23
C THR A 191 2.28 -17.30 11.30
N GLY A 192 2.27 -18.01 10.16
CA GLY A 192 2.38 -19.46 10.12
C GLY A 192 2.56 -20.04 8.72
N TYR A 193 3.02 -21.28 8.65
CA TYR A 193 3.00 -22.11 7.45
C TYR A 193 2.81 -23.57 7.87
N ASP A 194 1.64 -24.13 7.60
CA ASP A 194 1.26 -25.49 7.97
C ASP A 194 0.30 -26.09 6.95
N ASP A 195 0.39 -27.39 6.71
CA ASP A 195 -0.45 -28.13 5.74
C ASP A 195 -0.56 -27.47 4.34
N GLY A 196 0.51 -26.79 3.89
CA GLY A 196 0.55 -26.08 2.61
C GLY A 196 -0.22 -24.76 2.57
N ILE A 197 -0.67 -24.27 3.73
CA ILE A 197 -1.32 -22.97 3.91
C ILE A 197 -0.33 -22.00 4.52
N LEU A 198 -0.09 -20.89 3.82
CA LEU A 198 0.65 -19.74 4.33
C LEU A 198 -0.31 -18.80 5.03
N THR A 199 -0.09 -18.60 6.34
CA THR A 199 -0.82 -17.63 7.15
C THR A 199 -0.03 -16.35 7.27
N VAL A 200 -0.65 -15.24 6.89
CA VAL A 200 -0.03 -13.92 6.89
C VAL A 200 -0.96 -12.85 7.44
N ALA A 201 -0.39 -11.78 7.99
CA ALA A 201 -1.11 -10.60 8.43
C ALA A 201 -0.70 -9.35 7.64
N ARG A 202 -1.66 -8.47 7.36
CA ARG A 202 -1.41 -7.15 6.75
C ARG A 202 -2.55 -6.18 7.06
N THR A 203 -2.20 -4.91 7.27
CA THR A 203 -3.16 -3.83 7.44
C THR A 203 -3.75 -3.39 6.10
N VAL A 204 -5.06 -3.20 6.07
CA VAL A 204 -5.83 -2.70 4.94
C VAL A 204 -6.44 -1.35 5.30
N THR A 205 -6.43 -0.41 4.36
CA THR A 205 -7.15 0.85 4.51
C THR A 205 -8.53 0.72 3.89
N ALA A 206 -9.57 0.80 4.70
CA ALA A 206 -10.97 0.88 4.26
C ALA A 206 -11.46 2.32 4.29
N MET A 207 -12.26 2.71 3.30
CA MET A 207 -13.05 3.93 3.31
C MET A 207 -14.48 3.55 3.64
N VAL A 208 -14.99 4.10 4.73
CA VAL A 208 -16.32 3.80 5.25
C VAL A 208 -17.12 5.10 5.26
N ARG A 209 -18.34 5.05 4.72
CA ARG A 209 -19.33 6.11 4.90
C ARG A 209 -20.18 5.75 6.11
N LEU A 210 -19.96 6.46 7.20
CA LEU A 210 -20.73 6.29 8.42
C LEU A 210 -21.99 7.16 8.34
N VAL A 211 -23.14 6.56 8.61
CA VAL A 211 -24.43 7.24 8.69
C VAL A 211 -24.91 7.13 10.12
N SER A 212 -25.40 8.23 10.69
CA SER A 212 -26.02 8.25 12.00
C SER A 212 -27.22 9.18 11.99
N SER A 213 -28.30 8.73 12.64
CA SER A 213 -29.37 9.63 13.04
C SER A 213 -28.98 10.32 14.35
N PHE A 214 -29.53 11.50 14.60
CA PHE A 214 -29.34 12.23 15.83
C PHE A 214 -30.69 12.73 16.31
N GLU A 215 -31.06 12.40 17.55
CA GLU A 215 -32.21 12.98 18.22
C GLU A 215 -31.79 14.20 19.06
N PHE A 216 -32.59 15.26 18.98
CA PHE A 216 -32.35 16.49 19.71
C PHE A 216 -33.36 16.68 20.82
N SER A 217 -32.91 17.14 21.97
CA SER A 217 -33.80 17.50 23.07
C SER A 217 -33.36 18.75 23.83
N ILE A 218 -34.34 19.46 24.37
CA ILE A 218 -34.13 20.60 25.27
C ILE A 218 -34.75 20.27 26.63
N LYS A 219 -34.03 20.60 27.69
CA LYS A 219 -34.52 20.46 29.06
C LYS A 219 -35.45 21.62 29.41
N ASP A 220 -36.71 21.33 29.74
CA ASP A 220 -37.62 22.36 30.24
C ASP A 220 -37.15 22.86 31.62
N GLY A 221 -37.23 24.17 31.84
CA GLY A 221 -36.93 24.80 33.12
C GLY A 221 -37.99 24.56 34.19
N VAL A 222 -39.21 24.15 33.81
CA VAL A 222 -40.35 24.02 34.74
C VAL A 222 -40.40 22.65 35.43
N ASP A 223 -40.45 21.56 34.68
CA ASP A 223 -40.53 20.19 35.22
C ASP A 223 -39.22 19.41 35.15
N LYS A 224 -38.22 19.93 34.41
CA LYS A 224 -36.91 19.31 34.14
C LYS A 224 -36.96 18.09 33.22
N ASP A 225 -38.05 17.89 32.50
CA ASP A 225 -38.16 16.84 31.50
C ASP A 225 -37.49 17.29 30.18
N PHE A 226 -37.03 16.31 29.41
CA PHE A 226 -36.47 16.55 28.08
C PHE A 226 -37.61 16.53 27.05
N MET A 227 -37.75 17.61 26.30
CA MET A 227 -38.67 17.67 25.17
C MET A 227 -37.89 17.41 23.88
N SER A 228 -38.35 16.44 23.09
CA SER A 228 -37.80 16.16 21.76
C SER A 228 -38.06 17.35 20.84
N MET A 229 -37.01 17.76 20.11
CA MET A 229 -36.99 18.89 19.20
C MET A 229 -36.90 18.46 17.72
N GLY A 230 -36.97 17.15 17.47
CA GLY A 230 -36.80 16.56 16.15
C GLY A 230 -35.52 15.73 16.05
N SER A 231 -35.25 15.27 14.83
CA SER A 231 -34.06 14.51 14.49
C SER A 231 -33.43 15.03 13.20
N THR A 232 -32.20 14.59 12.92
CA THR A 232 -31.53 14.76 11.63
C THR A 232 -30.74 13.49 11.31
N GLU A 233 -30.47 13.25 10.03
CA GLU A 233 -29.53 12.23 9.58
C GLU A 233 -28.28 12.92 9.03
N ALA A 234 -27.11 12.47 9.46
CA ALA A 234 -25.85 12.96 8.92
C ALA A 234 -24.97 11.80 8.46
N GLU A 235 -24.15 12.08 7.46
CA GLU A 235 -23.16 11.13 6.93
C GLU A 235 -21.74 11.70 6.98
N ARG A 236 -20.78 10.82 7.23
CA ARG A 236 -19.36 11.17 7.26
C ARG A 236 -18.51 10.07 6.65
N ASN A 237 -17.64 10.47 5.72
CA ASN A 237 -16.63 9.56 5.17
C ASN A 237 -15.41 9.53 6.08
N ILE A 238 -15.03 8.33 6.52
CA ILE A 238 -13.85 8.07 7.36
C ILE A 238 -12.93 7.06 6.67
N SER A 239 -11.65 7.09 7.06
CA SER A 239 -10.66 6.11 6.64
C SER A 239 -10.21 5.31 7.85
N VAL A 240 -10.45 4.01 7.84
CA VAL A 240 -10.14 3.09 8.93
C VAL A 240 -9.01 2.17 8.50
N GLN A 241 -8.05 1.92 9.40
CA GLN A 241 -7.03 0.89 9.21
C GLN A 241 -7.52 -0.39 9.88
N VAL A 242 -7.66 -1.46 9.10
CA VAL A 242 -8.15 -2.76 9.57
C VAL A 242 -7.01 -3.76 9.43
N ASP A 243 -6.56 -4.31 10.54
CA ASP A 243 -5.61 -5.42 10.51
C ASP A 243 -6.35 -6.69 10.11
N ALA A 244 -5.84 -7.38 9.08
CA ALA A 244 -6.42 -8.60 8.58
C ALA A 244 -5.39 -9.73 8.57
N GLU A 245 -5.84 -10.93 8.94
CA GLU A 245 -5.12 -12.19 8.77
C GLU A 245 -5.70 -12.97 7.59
N PHE A 246 -4.83 -13.62 6.85
CA PHE A 246 -5.15 -14.30 5.60
C PHE A 246 -4.56 -15.70 5.61
N GLY A 247 -5.31 -16.67 5.11
CA GLY A 247 -4.80 -17.99 4.76
C GLY A 247 -4.74 -18.16 3.26
N PHE A 248 -3.56 -18.49 2.73
CA PHE A 248 -3.36 -18.77 1.31
C PHE A 248 -2.85 -20.19 1.08
N SER A 249 -3.50 -20.93 0.19
CA SER A 249 -2.99 -22.21 -0.33
C SER A 249 -2.31 -22.02 -1.69
N GLY A 250 -1.56 -23.02 -2.17
CA GLY A 250 -0.96 -23.02 -3.52
C GLY A 250 0.19 -22.01 -3.72
N VAL A 251 0.66 -21.38 -2.64
CA VAL A 251 1.69 -20.32 -2.69
C VAL A 251 3.04 -20.87 -3.14
N ALA A 252 3.41 -22.08 -2.69
CA ALA A 252 4.66 -22.74 -3.10
C ALA A 252 4.66 -23.10 -4.60
N GLU A 253 3.51 -23.46 -5.14
CA GLU A 253 3.27 -23.80 -6.56
C GLU A 253 3.06 -22.57 -7.45
N ARG A 254 3.19 -21.36 -6.88
CA ARG A 254 2.97 -20.07 -7.56
C ARG A 254 1.54 -19.89 -8.11
N GLN A 255 0.56 -20.52 -7.47
CA GLN A 255 -0.86 -20.43 -7.81
C GLN A 255 -1.65 -20.16 -6.51
N PRO A 256 -1.58 -18.91 -6.00
CA PRO A 256 -2.10 -18.59 -4.69
C PRO A 256 -3.63 -18.53 -4.72
N HIS A 257 -4.27 -19.19 -3.76
CA HIS A 257 -5.70 -19.15 -3.57
C HIS A 257 -6.02 -18.70 -2.15
N VAL A 258 -6.99 -17.80 -2.02
CA VAL A 258 -7.47 -17.36 -0.70
C VAL A 258 -8.34 -18.47 -0.11
N GLU A 259 -7.95 -18.99 1.04
CA GLU A 259 -8.74 -19.95 1.80
C GLU A 259 -9.68 -19.24 2.78
N TRP A 260 -9.18 -18.20 3.44
CA TRP A 260 -9.94 -17.42 4.41
C TRP A 260 -9.30 -16.05 4.65
N ILE A 261 -10.11 -15.12 5.14
CA ILE A 261 -9.70 -13.79 5.60
C ILE A 261 -10.42 -13.52 6.91
N VAL A 262 -9.68 -13.06 7.92
CA VAL A 262 -10.22 -12.65 9.21
C VAL A 262 -9.79 -11.21 9.46
N CYS A 263 -10.76 -10.30 9.51
CA CYS A 263 -10.51 -8.91 9.89
C CYS A 263 -10.61 -8.75 11.40
N GLN A 264 -9.73 -7.95 11.99
CA GLN A 264 -9.88 -7.55 13.38
C GLN A 264 -11.11 -6.67 13.58
N HIS A 265 -11.68 -6.76 14.78
CA HIS A 265 -12.83 -5.96 15.20
C HIS A 265 -12.50 -4.47 15.16
N ILE A 266 -13.41 -3.67 14.59
CA ILE A 266 -13.22 -2.23 14.44
C ILE A 266 -13.87 -1.52 15.63
N VAL A 267 -13.08 -0.68 16.31
CA VAL A 267 -13.56 0.22 17.36
C VAL A 267 -13.04 1.61 17.02
N GLU A 268 -13.93 2.50 16.59
CA GLU A 268 -13.53 3.83 16.08
C GLU A 268 -14.44 4.92 16.64
N ARG A 269 -13.84 6.02 17.08
CA ARG A 269 -14.56 7.22 17.52
C ARG A 269 -14.71 8.19 16.37
N VAL A 270 -15.93 8.61 16.09
CA VAL A 270 -16.25 9.46 14.94
C VAL A 270 -17.03 10.68 15.39
N ASP A 271 -16.37 11.83 15.27
CA ASP A 271 -16.97 13.13 15.51
C ASP A 271 -17.66 13.62 14.23
N PHE A 272 -18.96 13.86 14.27
CA PHE A 272 -19.76 14.42 13.17
C PHE A 272 -19.72 15.96 13.12
N GLY A 273 -19.12 16.62 14.11
CA GLY A 273 -19.08 18.06 14.23
C GLY A 273 -20.42 18.62 14.71
N ASN A 274 -20.76 19.84 14.27
CA ASN A 274 -22.03 20.46 14.65
C ASN A 274 -23.20 19.87 13.86
N VAL A 275 -24.23 19.40 14.56
CA VAL A 275 -25.49 18.89 14.01
C VAL A 275 -26.68 19.68 14.56
N GLU A 276 -27.70 19.88 13.73
CA GLU A 276 -28.92 20.62 14.06
C GLU A 276 -30.16 19.87 13.57
N PRO A 277 -31.35 20.07 14.18
CA PRO A 277 -32.58 19.43 13.72
C PRO A 277 -32.96 19.86 12.30
N ASP A 278 -33.54 18.94 11.52
CA ASP A 278 -34.06 19.25 10.19
C ASP A 278 -35.14 20.36 10.28
N GLY A 279 -34.92 21.47 9.56
CA GLY A 279 -35.82 22.64 9.56
C GLY A 279 -35.36 23.84 10.39
N PHE A 280 -34.16 23.79 11.01
CA PHE A 280 -33.52 24.96 11.61
C PHE A 280 -32.70 25.81 10.64
N HIS A 281 -32.49 25.32 9.40
CA HIS A 281 -32.02 26.16 8.30
C HIS A 281 -33.09 27.20 8.02
N GLY A 282 -32.84 28.44 8.47
CA GLY A 282 -33.74 29.56 8.22
C GLY A 282 -34.10 29.64 6.75
N ASP A 283 -35.36 29.99 6.47
CA ASP A 283 -35.88 30.38 5.17
C ASP A 283 -35.15 31.65 4.65
N GLU A 284 -33.84 31.58 4.44
CA GLU A 284 -33.07 32.56 3.68
C GLU A 284 -33.02 32.05 2.24
N ASP A 285 -33.97 32.52 1.42
CA ASP A 285 -33.96 32.63 -0.06
C ASP A 285 -35.29 32.24 -0.74
N GLN A 286 -36.41 32.83 -0.31
CA GLN A 286 -37.59 33.00 -1.17
C GLN A 286 -38.15 34.42 -1.04
N ASP A 287 -37.42 35.42 -1.53
CA ASP A 287 -37.98 36.76 -1.82
C ASP A 287 -37.06 37.56 -2.77
N GLU A 288 -36.84 37.09 -4.01
CA GLU A 288 -36.37 37.90 -5.16
C GLU A 288 -36.87 37.20 -6.44
N GLU A 289 -37.69 37.73 -7.36
CA GLU A 289 -38.35 39.02 -7.61
C GLU A 289 -39.63 38.74 -8.44
N GLU A 290 -40.59 39.68 -8.38
CA GLU A 290 -41.82 39.78 -9.19
C GLU A 290 -41.62 39.84 -10.71
#